data_AF-A0A940EVZ5-F1
#
_entry.id   AF-A0A940EVZ5-F1
#
_cell.length_a   1.000
_cell.length_b   1.000
_cell.length_c   1.000
_cell.angle_alpha   90.00
_cell.angle_beta   90.00
_cell.angle_gamma   90.00
#
_symmetry.space_group_name_H-M   'P 1'
#
loop_
_entity.id
_entity.type
_entity.pdbx_description
1 polymer ?
#
loop_
_entity_poly.entity_id
_entity_poly.type
_entity_poly.pdbx_seq_one_letter_code
_entity_poly.pdbx_strand_id
1 'polypeptide(L)'
;MGIELLAGRILAPYFGSSVHIWGSIITVFMLSLSIGYLLGGKYSTHNASLTRYGTIFIIAGITVTPVALFAEPIMEFIFTAIEDSRYGSLLASMALFFIPTIILGMISPYSVRLLVTSKEESGQVAGKLYFVSTLGSALGTIMTSFYFVLWFEVNAIILSYCTILVVLGLCAIFLTKPLNQLERAHA
;
A
#
# COMPACT_ATOMS: atom_id res chain seq x y z
N MET A 1 5.49 -3.14 0.16
CA MET A 1 6.39 -4.31 0.26
C MET A 1 6.07 -5.24 1.42
N GLY A 2 5.83 -4.78 2.65
CA GLY A 2 5.48 -5.70 3.77
C GLY A 2 4.26 -6.60 3.48
N ILE A 3 3.14 -6.01 3.05
CA ILE A 3 1.93 -6.76 2.66
C ILE A 3 2.20 -7.73 1.49
N GLU A 4 3.04 -7.34 0.53
CA GLU A 4 3.41 -8.19 -0.62
C GLU A 4 4.15 -9.47 -0.19
N LEU A 5 5.03 -9.36 0.81
CA LEU A 5 5.65 -10.55 1.40
C LEU A 5 4.64 -11.44 2.13
N LEU A 6 3.71 -10.83 2.86
CA LEU A 6 2.65 -11.56 3.56
C LEU A 6 1.69 -12.24 2.60
N ALA A 7 1.51 -11.73 1.37
CA ALA A 7 0.73 -12.39 0.33
C ALA A 7 1.27 -13.80 0.05
N GLY A 8 2.60 -13.98 -0.01
CA GLY A 8 3.20 -15.31 -0.17
C GLY A 8 2.83 -16.27 0.96
N ARG A 9 2.78 -15.78 2.20
CA ARG A 9 2.36 -16.57 3.38
C ARG A 9 0.87 -16.91 3.36
N ILE A 10 0.03 -16.00 2.86
CA ILE A 10 -1.42 -16.20 2.73
C ILE A 10 -1.74 -17.22 1.64
N LEU A 11 -1.03 -17.15 0.50
CA LEU A 11 -1.30 -18.01 -0.66
C LEU A 11 -0.68 -19.41 -0.51
N ALA A 12 0.40 -19.55 0.27
CA ALA A 12 1.16 -20.78 0.35
C ALA A 12 0.39 -22.03 0.81
N PRO A 13 -0.53 -21.97 1.81
CA PRO A 13 -1.29 -23.14 2.24
C PRO A 13 -2.18 -23.73 1.14
N TYR A 14 -2.60 -22.93 0.16
CA TYR A 14 -3.52 -23.34 -0.90
C TYR A 14 -2.79 -23.71 -2.19
N PHE A 15 -1.85 -22.86 -2.63
CA PHE A 15 -1.21 -23.02 -3.94
C PHE A 15 0.25 -23.47 -3.87
N GLY A 16 0.87 -23.49 -2.69
CA GLY A 16 2.28 -23.82 -2.46
C GLY A 16 3.23 -22.62 -2.56
N SER A 17 4.50 -22.86 -2.89
CA SER A 17 5.54 -21.81 -2.96
C SER A 17 6.32 -21.79 -4.28
N SER A 18 5.66 -22.19 -5.38
CA SER A 18 6.26 -22.26 -6.71
C SER A 18 6.55 -20.87 -7.31
N VAL A 19 7.37 -20.85 -8.37
CA VAL A 19 7.69 -19.63 -9.13
C VAL A 19 6.43 -18.96 -9.70
N HIS A 20 5.40 -19.75 -10.02
CA HIS A 20 4.15 -19.23 -10.56
C HIS A 20 3.41 -18.34 -9.55
N ILE A 21 3.46 -18.66 -8.27
CA ILE A 21 2.74 -17.94 -7.22
C ILE A 21 3.41 -16.61 -6.93
N TRP A 22 4.74 -16.61 -6.81
CA TRP A 22 5.51 -15.36 -6.71
C TRP A 22 5.36 -14.52 -7.98
N GLY A 23 5.32 -15.15 -9.15
CA GLY A 23 5.00 -14.49 -10.41
C GLY A 23 3.64 -13.79 -10.38
N SER A 24 2.60 -14.46 -9.89
CA SER A 24 1.26 -13.88 -9.70
C SER A 24 1.26 -12.69 -8.74
N ILE A 25 1.87 -12.85 -7.56
CA ILE A 25 1.94 -11.79 -6.54
C ILE A 25 2.65 -10.56 -7.12
N ILE A 26 3.86 -10.73 -7.65
CA ILE A 26 4.66 -9.63 -8.21
C ILE A 26 3.89 -8.94 -9.35
N THR A 27 3.30 -9.72 -10.26
CA THR A 27 2.54 -9.17 -11.40
C THR A 27 1.38 -8.30 -10.93
N VAL A 28 0.58 -8.78 -9.97
CA VAL A 28 -0.55 -8.01 -9.44
C VAL A 28 -0.08 -6.76 -8.71
N PHE A 29 0.94 -6.86 -7.86
CA PHE A 29 1.46 -5.70 -7.14
C PHE A 29 2.05 -4.66 -8.09
N MET A 30 2.87 -5.06 -9.06
CA MET A 30 3.45 -4.13 -10.04
C MET A 30 2.39 -3.47 -10.91
N LEU A 31 1.40 -4.23 -11.38
CA LEU A 31 0.30 -3.70 -12.19
C LEU A 31 -0.54 -2.69 -11.38
N SER A 32 -0.95 -3.07 -10.17
CA SER A 32 -1.71 -2.21 -9.27
C SER A 32 -0.95 -0.95 -8.89
N LEU A 33 0.34 -1.07 -8.54
CA LEU A 33 1.18 0.09 -8.24
C LEU A 33 1.30 1.02 -9.44
N SER A 34 1.50 0.48 -10.65
CA SER A 34 1.55 1.29 -11.89
C SER A 34 0.26 2.10 -12.09
N ILE A 35 -0.90 1.46 -11.95
CA ILE A 35 -2.21 2.13 -12.01
C ILE A 35 -2.32 3.17 -10.88
N GLY A 36 -1.92 2.82 -9.66
CA GLY A 36 -1.89 3.71 -8.51
C GLY A 36 -1.01 4.94 -8.73
N TYR A 37 0.17 4.78 -9.35
CA TYR A 37 1.06 5.89 -9.67
C TYR A 37 0.41 6.87 -10.65
N LEU A 38 -0.23 6.35 -11.70
CA LEU A 38 -0.94 7.16 -12.68
C LEU A 38 -2.14 7.90 -12.04
N LEU A 39 -2.96 7.19 -11.27
CA LEU A 39 -4.14 7.76 -10.61
C LEU A 39 -3.75 8.77 -9.53
N GLY A 40 -2.75 8.47 -8.71
CA GLY A 40 -2.25 9.36 -7.65
C GLY A 40 -1.63 10.63 -8.24
N GLY A 41 -0.84 10.49 -9.30
CA GLY A 41 -0.28 11.62 -10.04
C GLY A 41 -1.38 12.53 -10.58
N LYS A 42 -2.36 11.96 -11.31
CA LYS A 42 -3.51 12.72 -11.84
C LYS A 42 -4.37 13.32 -10.73
N TYR A 43 -4.63 12.60 -9.64
CA TYR A 43 -5.45 13.09 -8.53
C TYR A 43 -4.77 14.25 -7.78
N SER A 44 -3.44 14.27 -7.75
CA SER A 44 -2.65 15.32 -7.09
C SER A 44 -2.62 16.66 -7.85
N THR A 45 -2.93 16.70 -9.15
CA THR A 45 -2.86 17.95 -9.93
C THR A 45 -3.99 18.93 -9.58
N HIS A 46 -5.13 18.43 -9.10
CA HIS A 46 -6.30 19.23 -8.77
C HIS A 46 -6.31 19.63 -7.30
N ASN A 47 -5.61 20.70 -6.90
CA ASN A 47 -5.60 21.23 -5.53
C ASN A 47 -5.11 20.20 -4.48
N ALA A 48 -3.82 19.86 -4.57
CA ALA A 48 -3.17 18.97 -3.62
C ALA A 48 -3.31 19.51 -2.18
N SER A 49 -3.75 18.67 -1.25
CA SER A 49 -3.90 19.05 0.15
C SER A 49 -3.57 17.89 1.08
N LEU A 50 -3.10 18.22 2.27
CA LEU A 50 -2.83 17.24 3.33
C LEU A 50 -4.10 16.47 3.74
N THR A 51 -5.28 17.10 3.69
CA THR A 51 -6.56 16.41 3.92
C THR A 51 -6.79 15.26 2.94
N ARG A 52 -6.66 15.52 1.63
CA ARG A 52 -6.84 14.49 0.60
C ARG A 52 -5.78 13.41 0.67
N TYR A 53 -4.54 13.80 0.95
CA TYR A 53 -3.46 12.86 1.21
C TYR A 53 -3.79 11.94 2.39
N GLY A 54 -4.27 12.49 3.50
CA GLY A 54 -4.70 11.70 4.66
C GLY A 54 -5.88 10.78 4.35
N THR A 55 -6.82 11.20 3.50
CA THR A 55 -7.90 10.33 3.02
C THR A 55 -7.38 9.12 2.23
N ILE A 56 -6.34 9.28 1.40
CA ILE A 56 -5.72 8.15 0.68
C ILE A 56 -5.20 7.10 1.67
N PHE A 57 -4.53 7.53 2.74
CA PHE A 57 -4.03 6.64 3.80
C PHE A 57 -5.14 5.90 4.53
N ILE A 58 -6.22 6.59 4.89
CA ILE A 58 -7.37 5.98 5.58
C ILE A 58 -8.04 4.95 4.67
N ILE A 59 -8.30 5.30 3.40
CA ILE A 59 -8.90 4.38 2.44
C ILE A 59 -7.98 3.18 2.20
N ALA A 60 -6.66 3.39 2.10
CA ALA A 60 -5.70 2.29 1.99
C ALA A 60 -5.80 1.33 3.19
N GLY A 61 -5.80 1.85 4.42
CA GLY A 61 -5.94 1.02 5.63
C GLY A 61 -7.27 0.25 5.66
N ILE A 62 -8.38 0.91 5.31
CA ILE A 62 -9.70 0.27 5.26
C ILE A 62 -9.74 -0.82 4.18
N THR A 63 -9.20 -0.57 2.99
CA THR A 63 -9.24 -1.53 1.88
C THR A 63 -8.30 -2.71 2.04
N VAL A 64 -7.24 -2.59 2.84
CA VAL A 64 -6.38 -3.71 3.24
C VAL A 64 -7.03 -4.56 4.33
N THR A 65 -7.89 -3.99 5.18
CA THR A 65 -8.50 -4.70 6.32
C THR A 65 -9.24 -5.99 5.93
N PRO A 66 -10.04 -6.04 4.84
CA PRO A 66 -10.65 -7.27 4.36
C PRO A 66 -9.67 -8.42 4.11
N VAL A 67 -8.41 -8.14 3.74
CA VAL A 67 -7.40 -9.18 3.55
C VAL A 67 -7.15 -9.92 4.87
N ALA A 68 -7.05 -9.22 5.99
CA ALA A 68 -6.82 -9.86 7.28
C ALA A 68 -8.04 -10.64 7.80
N LEU A 69 -9.25 -10.24 7.41
CA LEU A 69 -10.50 -10.80 7.95
C LEU A 69 -11.11 -11.89 7.06
N PHE A 70 -10.89 -11.81 5.76
CA PHE A 70 -11.58 -12.63 4.76
C PHE A 70 -10.64 -13.36 3.80
N ALA A 71 -9.31 -13.30 3.98
CA ALA A 71 -8.39 -14.04 3.11
C ALA A 71 -8.70 -15.54 3.08
N GLU A 72 -8.88 -16.19 4.23
CA GLU A 72 -9.13 -17.64 4.32
C GLU A 72 -10.38 -18.09 3.52
N PRO A 73 -11.59 -17.53 3.74
CA PRO A 73 -12.77 -17.95 2.98
C PRO A 73 -12.68 -17.60 1.48
N ILE A 74 -12.04 -16.48 1.12
CA ILE A 74 -11.83 -16.12 -0.30
C ILE A 74 -10.88 -17.11 -0.96
N MET A 75 -9.80 -17.47 -0.27
CA MET A 75 -8.79 -18.42 -0.75
C MET A 75 -9.38 -19.82 -0.92
N GLU A 76 -10.15 -20.29 0.06
CA GLU A 76 -10.84 -21.58 -0.01
C GLU A 76 -11.80 -21.64 -1.20
N PHE A 77 -12.65 -20.62 -1.36
CA PHE A 77 -13.58 -20.52 -2.49
C PHE A 77 -12.86 -20.57 -3.84
N ILE A 78 -11.77 -19.80 -4.00
CA ILE A 78 -11.00 -19.77 -5.24
C ILE A 78 -10.30 -21.11 -5.49
N PHE A 79 -9.71 -21.72 -4.46
CA PHE A 79 -9.01 -22.99 -4.56
C PHE A 79 -9.94 -24.13 -5.00
N THR A 80 -11.16 -24.19 -4.45
CA THR A 80 -12.17 -25.17 -4.87
C THR A 80 -12.65 -24.95 -6.31
N ALA A 81 -12.66 -23.69 -6.79
CA ALA A 81 -13.07 -23.38 -8.16
C ALA A 81 -11.94 -23.58 -9.20
N ILE A 82 -10.68 -23.34 -8.82
CA ILE A 82 -9.52 -23.37 -9.70
C ILE A 82 -8.33 -24.00 -8.96
N GLU A 83 -8.18 -25.32 -9.12
CA GLU A 83 -7.08 -26.08 -8.51
C GLU A 83 -5.70 -25.79 -9.16
N ASP A 84 -5.68 -25.34 -10.43
CA ASP A 84 -4.42 -25.00 -11.11
C ASP A 84 -3.76 -23.79 -10.42
N SER A 85 -2.66 -24.07 -9.73
CA SER A 85 -1.90 -23.08 -8.95
C SER A 85 -1.52 -21.81 -9.73
N ARG A 86 -1.37 -21.86 -11.06
CA ARG A 86 -1.01 -20.69 -11.88
C ARG A 86 -2.18 -19.71 -11.94
N TYR A 87 -3.36 -20.20 -12.29
CA TYR A 87 -4.56 -19.38 -12.45
C TYR A 87 -5.22 -19.07 -11.11
N GLY A 88 -5.26 -20.02 -10.18
CA GLY A 88 -5.79 -19.84 -8.84
C GLY A 88 -5.02 -18.79 -8.04
N SER A 89 -3.69 -18.85 -8.03
CA SER A 89 -2.86 -17.86 -7.32
C SER A 89 -2.96 -16.46 -7.94
N LEU A 90 -3.10 -16.36 -9.26
CA LEU A 90 -3.29 -15.08 -9.95
C LEU A 90 -4.63 -14.46 -9.57
N LEU A 91 -5.71 -15.24 -9.65
CA LEU A 91 -7.06 -14.77 -9.29
C LEU A 91 -7.12 -14.39 -7.81
N ALA A 92 -6.56 -15.19 -6.91
CA ALA A 92 -6.47 -14.90 -5.49
C ALA A 92 -5.69 -13.61 -5.22
N SER A 93 -4.53 -13.45 -5.86
CA SER A 93 -3.73 -12.23 -5.72
C SER A 93 -4.49 -11.00 -6.19
N MET A 94 -5.19 -11.10 -7.33
CA MET A 94 -6.04 -10.02 -7.84
C MET A 94 -7.19 -9.70 -6.88
N ALA A 95 -7.93 -10.70 -6.41
CA ALA A 95 -9.08 -10.52 -5.54
C ALA A 95 -8.70 -9.84 -4.21
N LEU A 96 -7.58 -10.22 -3.61
CA LEU A 96 -7.16 -9.73 -2.30
C LEU A 96 -6.38 -8.41 -2.38
N PHE A 97 -5.47 -8.28 -3.34
CA PHE A 97 -4.46 -7.22 -3.30
C PHE A 97 -4.62 -6.14 -4.37
N PHE A 98 -5.44 -6.35 -5.41
CA PHE A 98 -5.48 -5.43 -6.56
C PHE A 98 -5.92 -4.01 -6.15
N ILE A 99 -7.08 -3.89 -5.52
CA ILE A 99 -7.66 -2.62 -5.09
C ILE A 99 -6.80 -1.93 -4.02
N PRO A 100 -6.46 -2.55 -2.87
CA PRO A 100 -5.68 -1.88 -1.84
C PRO A 100 -4.31 -1.42 -2.35
N THR A 101 -3.68 -2.20 -3.23
CA THR A 101 -2.36 -1.85 -3.79
C THR A 101 -2.42 -0.68 -4.75
N ILE A 102 -3.51 -0.51 -5.52
CA ILE A 102 -3.72 0.71 -6.33
C ILE A 102 -3.73 1.94 -5.43
N ILE A 103 -4.47 1.88 -4.32
CA ILE A 103 -4.64 3.03 -3.42
C ILE A 103 -3.33 3.33 -2.70
N LEU A 104 -2.60 2.30 -2.25
CA LEU A 104 -1.24 2.46 -1.70
C LEU A 104 -0.27 3.07 -2.73
N GLY A 105 -0.37 2.67 -4.01
CA GLY A 105 0.43 3.23 -5.09
C GLY A 105 0.22 4.73 -5.29
N MET A 106 -0.96 5.27 -4.96
CA MET A 106 -1.23 6.71 -5.10
C MET A 106 -0.39 7.59 -4.16
N ILE A 107 0.14 7.03 -3.07
CA ILE A 107 0.85 7.79 -2.02
C ILE A 107 2.08 8.49 -2.57
N SER A 108 2.98 7.78 -3.26
CA SER A 108 4.26 8.32 -3.73
C SER A 108 4.12 9.54 -4.65
N PRO A 109 3.38 9.50 -5.78
CA PRO A 109 3.25 10.68 -6.65
C PRO A 109 2.50 11.83 -5.96
N TYR A 110 1.56 11.54 -5.05
CA TYR A 110 0.87 12.57 -4.30
C TYR A 110 1.82 13.29 -3.33
N SER A 111 2.71 12.55 -2.66
CA SER A 111 3.76 13.10 -1.80
C SER A 111 4.73 13.99 -2.57
N VAL A 112 5.17 13.58 -3.77
CA VAL A 112 5.99 14.45 -4.64
C VAL A 112 5.25 15.76 -4.88
N ARG A 113 3.97 15.70 -5.28
CA ARG A 113 3.20 16.91 -5.58
C ARG A 113 3.01 17.85 -4.38
N LEU A 114 2.86 17.31 -3.17
CA LEU A 114 2.76 18.13 -1.95
C LEU A 114 4.08 18.80 -1.55
N LEU A 115 5.21 18.14 -1.84
CA LEU A 115 6.54 18.61 -1.43
C LEU A 115 7.20 19.54 -2.46
N VAL A 116 6.79 19.46 -3.74
CA VAL A 116 7.34 20.28 -4.81
C VAL A 116 6.72 21.68 -4.80
N THR A 117 7.53 22.69 -4.50
CA THR A 117 7.16 24.11 -4.48
C THR A 117 7.56 24.86 -5.75
N SER A 118 8.64 24.44 -6.43
CA SER A 118 9.13 25.01 -7.68
C SER A 118 9.43 23.91 -8.72
N LYS A 119 9.47 24.25 -10.02
CA LYS A 119 9.72 23.25 -11.07
C LYS A 119 11.18 22.76 -11.02
N GLU A 120 12.09 23.62 -10.62
CA GLU A 120 13.53 23.43 -10.56
C GLU A 120 13.91 22.40 -9.49
N GLU A 121 13.16 22.32 -8.38
CA GLU A 121 13.41 21.36 -7.29
C GLU A 121 12.70 20.02 -7.46
N SER A 122 11.82 19.89 -8.48
CA SER A 122 10.95 18.72 -8.65
C SER A 122 11.70 17.39 -8.71
N GLY A 123 12.83 17.35 -9.42
CA GLY A 123 13.69 16.16 -9.51
C GLY A 123 14.38 15.83 -8.18
N GLN A 124 14.84 16.84 -7.43
CA GLN A 124 15.52 16.62 -6.14
C GLN A 124 14.54 16.11 -5.08
N VAL A 125 13.34 16.68 -5.02
CA VAL A 125 12.27 16.25 -4.10
C VAL A 125 11.84 14.82 -4.42
N ALA A 126 11.62 14.49 -5.70
CA ALA A 126 11.29 13.13 -6.12
C ALA A 126 12.41 12.14 -5.76
N GLY A 127 13.67 12.50 -5.99
CA GLY A 127 14.82 11.67 -5.63
C GLY A 127 14.92 11.39 -4.12
N LYS A 128 14.77 12.41 -3.28
CA LYS A 128 14.74 12.25 -1.81
C LYS A 128 13.58 11.36 -1.37
N LEU A 129 12.39 11.55 -1.96
CA LEU A 129 11.24 10.72 -1.65
C LEU A 129 11.47 9.25 -2.02
N TYR A 130 12.02 8.98 -3.21
CA TYR A 130 12.34 7.61 -3.62
C TYR A 130 13.41 6.97 -2.76
N PHE A 131 14.42 7.73 -2.32
CA PHE A 131 15.41 7.25 -1.36
C PHE A 131 14.74 6.80 -0.05
N VAL A 132 13.94 7.68 0.58
CA VAL A 132 13.25 7.37 1.85
C VAL A 132 12.27 6.20 1.67
N SER A 133 11.51 6.19 0.58
CA SER A 133 10.55 5.13 0.26
C SER A 133 11.22 3.78 0.06
N THR A 134 12.35 3.75 -0.65
CA THR A 134 13.08 2.50 -0.94
C THR A 134 13.76 1.98 0.31
N LEU A 135 14.43 2.86 1.07
CA LEU A 135 15.07 2.49 2.32
C LEU A 135 14.05 1.98 3.36
N GLY A 136 12.93 2.70 3.51
CA GLY A 136 11.83 2.30 4.38
C GLY A 136 11.21 0.97 3.94
N SER A 137 11.07 0.76 2.63
CA SER A 137 10.59 -0.52 2.10
C SER A 137 11.56 -1.66 2.36
N ALA A 138 12.87 -1.46 2.22
CA ALA A 138 13.88 -2.46 2.51
C ALA A 138 13.89 -2.83 4.01
N LEU A 139 13.92 -1.84 4.89
CA LEU A 139 13.85 -2.05 6.34
C LEU A 139 12.55 -2.71 6.74
N GLY A 140 11.41 -2.23 6.25
CA GLY A 140 10.10 -2.83 6.53
C GLY A 140 10.02 -4.28 6.04
N THR A 141 10.57 -4.59 4.87
CA THR A 141 10.63 -5.95 4.31
C THR A 141 11.45 -6.88 5.20
N ILE A 142 12.62 -6.44 5.68
CA ILE A 142 13.44 -7.21 6.64
C ILE A 142 12.69 -7.39 7.95
N MET A 143 12.13 -6.32 8.52
CA MET A 143 11.37 -6.39 9.77
C MET A 143 10.20 -7.35 9.67
N THR A 144 9.47 -7.32 8.55
CA THR A 144 8.34 -8.22 8.31
C THR A 144 8.79 -9.67 8.20
N SER A 145 9.75 -9.95 7.31
CA SER A 145 10.11 -11.32 6.96
C SER A 145 10.96 -12.02 8.00
N PHE A 146 11.81 -11.28 8.74
CA PHE A 146 12.76 -11.88 9.70
C PHE A 146 12.23 -11.83 11.14
N TYR A 147 11.41 -10.84 11.49
CA TYR A 147 11.01 -10.63 12.89
C TYR A 147 9.49 -10.75 13.08
N PHE A 148 8.68 -9.96 12.36
CA PHE A 148 7.24 -9.92 12.63
C PHE A 148 6.55 -11.24 12.37
N VAL A 149 6.89 -11.94 11.28
CA VAL A 149 6.31 -13.26 10.97
C VAL A 149 6.72 -14.35 11.98
N LEU A 150 7.80 -14.14 12.76
CA LEU A 150 8.19 -15.04 13.85
C LEU A 150 7.47 -14.73 15.16
N TRP A 151 7.14 -13.46 15.41
CA TRP A 151 6.56 -13.01 16.69
C TRP A 151 5.05 -12.88 16.67
N PHE A 152 4.44 -12.68 15.51
CA PHE A 152 3.03 -12.37 15.35
C PHE A 152 2.37 -13.20 14.26
N GLU A 153 1.07 -13.40 14.39
CA GLU A 153 0.24 -13.97 13.33
C GLU A 153 0.11 -13.00 12.14
N VAL A 154 -0.03 -13.56 10.94
CA VAL A 154 -0.13 -12.76 9.70
C VAL A 154 -1.26 -11.73 9.77
N ASN A 155 -2.42 -12.12 10.30
CA ASN A 155 -3.57 -11.23 10.45
C ASN A 155 -3.27 -10.05 11.39
N ALA A 156 -2.56 -10.30 12.50
CA ALA A 156 -2.16 -9.25 13.43
C ALA A 156 -1.18 -8.25 12.78
N ILE A 157 -0.23 -8.73 11.97
CA ILE A 157 0.70 -7.87 11.24
C ILE A 157 -0.05 -6.99 10.25
N ILE A 158 -0.97 -7.56 9.46
CA ILE A 158 -1.75 -6.79 8.49
C ILE A 158 -2.63 -5.75 9.18
N LEU A 159 -3.33 -6.11 10.26
CA LEU A 159 -4.15 -5.17 11.03
C LEU A 159 -3.31 -4.06 11.66
N SER A 160 -2.07 -4.35 12.07
CA SER A 160 -1.14 -3.32 12.54
C SER A 160 -0.80 -2.30 11.45
N TYR A 161 -0.56 -2.76 10.21
CA TYR A 161 -0.35 -1.86 9.07
C TYR A 161 -1.60 -1.04 8.74
N CYS A 162 -2.78 -1.65 8.76
CA CYS A 162 -4.04 -0.92 8.57
C CYS A 162 -4.19 0.19 9.61
N THR A 163 -3.90 -0.13 10.88
CA THR A 163 -3.98 0.84 11.99
C THR A 163 -2.98 1.98 11.80
N ILE A 164 -1.73 1.67 11.46
CA ILE A 164 -0.69 2.68 11.19
C ILE A 164 -1.12 3.58 10.03
N LEU A 165 -1.65 3.02 8.94
CA LEU A 165 -2.15 3.80 7.80
C LEU A 165 -3.28 4.75 8.22
N VAL A 166 -4.28 4.26 8.95
CA VAL A 166 -5.40 5.10 9.41
C VAL A 166 -4.92 6.20 10.35
N VAL A 167 -4.02 5.89 11.31
CA VAL A 167 -3.45 6.88 12.24
C VAL A 167 -2.67 7.95 11.48
N LEU A 168 -1.80 7.57 10.54
CA LEU A 168 -1.06 8.52 9.71
C LEU A 168 -2.00 9.40 8.89
N GLY A 169 -3.07 8.83 8.33
CA GLY A 169 -4.06 9.58 7.58
C GLY A 169 -4.84 10.57 8.43
N LEU A 170 -5.24 10.19 9.64
CA LEU A 170 -5.86 11.09 10.62
C LEU A 170 -4.90 12.21 11.01
N CYS A 171 -3.64 11.89 11.34
CA CYS A 171 -2.60 12.88 11.65
C CYS A 171 -2.43 13.90 10.52
N ALA A 172 -2.37 13.46 9.26
CA ALA A 172 -2.27 14.37 8.10
C ALA A 172 -3.47 15.33 8.00
N ILE A 173 -4.69 14.83 8.23
CA ILE A 173 -5.91 15.67 8.23
C ILE A 173 -5.88 16.66 9.39
N PHE A 174 -5.51 16.24 10.60
CA PHE A 174 -5.48 17.12 11.77
C PHE A 174 -4.38 18.20 11.65
N LEU A 175 -3.22 17.88 11.09
CA LEU A 175 -2.13 18.83 10.85
C LEU A 175 -2.47 19.88 9.78
N THR A 176 -3.48 19.64 8.93
CA THR A 176 -3.93 20.63 7.95
C THR A 176 -4.55 21.87 8.61
N LYS A 177 -5.23 21.70 9.75
CA LYS A 177 -5.90 22.79 10.48
C LYS A 177 -4.94 23.88 11.01
N PRO A 178 -3.84 23.56 11.72
CA PRO A 178 -2.91 24.56 12.23
C PRO A 178 -2.14 25.30 11.12
N LEU A 179 -1.80 24.63 10.01
CA LEU A 179 -1.12 25.26 8.87
C LEU A 179 -1.97 26.38 8.23
N ASN A 180 -3.25 26.11 7.97
CA ASN A 180 -4.17 27.12 7.44
C ASN A 180 -4.44 28.29 8.40
N GLN A 181 -4.26 28.10 9.71
CA GLN A 181 -4.41 29.17 10.71
C GLN A 181 -3.18 30.08 10.77
N LEU A 182 -1.98 29.52 10.63
CA LEU A 182 -0.73 30.29 10.59
C LEU A 182 -0.62 31.15 9.33
N GLU A 183 -0.99 30.60 8.16
CA GLU A 183 -1.00 31.37 6.90
C GLU A 183 -1.99 32.55 6.96
N ARG A 184 -3.14 32.37 7.62
CA ARG A 184 -4.13 33.45 7.82
C ARG A 184 -3.75 34.47 8.87
N ALA A 185 -2.88 34.12 9.82
CA ALA A 185 -2.39 35.06 10.83
C ALA A 185 -1.27 35.97 10.30
N HIS A 186 -0.64 35.60 9.17
CA HIS A 186 0.47 36.31 8.55
C HIS A 186 0.09 37.03 7.23
N ALA A 187 -1.17 36.92 6.80
CA ALA A 187 -1.74 37.61 5.63
C ALA A 187 -2.60 38.79 6.07
#